data_AF-A0A534YZ21-F1
#
_entry.id   AF-A0A534YZ21-F1
#
_cell.length_a   1.000
_cell.length_b   1.000
_cell.length_c   1.000
_cell.angle_alpha   90.00
_cell.angle_beta   90.00
_cell.angle_gamma   90.00
#
_symmetry.space_group_name_H-M   'P 1'
#
loop_
_entity.id
_entity.type
_entity.pdbx_description
1 polymer ?
#
loop_
_entity_poly.entity_id
_entity_poly.type
_entity_poly.pdbx_seq_one_letter_code
_entity_poly.pdbx_strand_id
1 'polypeptide(L)' 'SVTDACMAVGCTSLGSFSSRFTELVGESPSAYRARSHSAAAVIPDHVIKVMTKPVRNEEAPAPHRS' A
#
# COMPACT_ATOMS: atom_id res chain seq x y z
N SER A 1 -2.68 5.31 11.28
CA SER A 1 -1.74 4.32 11.86
C SER A 1 -1.53 3.18 10.87
N VAL A 2 -0.62 2.22 11.13
CA VAL A 2 -0.51 1.00 10.28
C VAL A 2 -1.78 0.14 10.33
N THR A 3 -2.48 0.18 11.46
CA THR A 3 -3.79 -0.46 11.64
C THR A 3 -4.87 0.20 10.79
N ASP A 4 -4.94 1.53 10.78
CA ASP A 4 -5.90 2.24 9.92
C ASP A 4 -5.64 1.95 8.44
N ALA A 5 -4.37 1.93 8.02
CA ALA A 5 -3.98 1.60 6.66
C ALA A 5 -4.39 0.17 6.29
N CYS A 6 -4.16 -0.81 7.17
CA CYS A 6 -4.60 -2.20 7.01
C CYS A 6 -6.11 -2.29 6.75
N MET A 7 -6.92 -1.58 7.55
CA MET A 7 -8.38 -1.60 7.39
C MET A 7 -8.84 -0.85 6.13
N ALA A 8 -8.20 0.26 5.78
CA ALA A 8 -8.55 1.07 4.61
C ALA A 8 -8.36 0.32 3.28
N VAL A 9 -7.40 -0.60 3.21
CA VAL A 9 -7.15 -1.44 2.02
C VAL A 9 -7.97 -2.74 2.01
N GLY A 10 -8.77 -2.98 3.04
CA GLY A 10 -9.64 -4.16 3.14
C GLY A 10 -8.96 -5.43 3.67
N CYS A 11 -7.76 -5.33 4.27
CA CYS A 11 -7.16 -6.47 4.95
C CYS A 11 -7.90 -6.76 6.27
N THR A 12 -8.14 -8.04 6.56
CA THR A 12 -8.86 -8.51 7.76
C THR A 12 -7.94 -8.71 8.96
N SER A 13 -6.61 -8.61 8.79
CA SER A 13 -5.64 -8.71 9.88
C SER A 13 -4.35 -7.93 9.59
N LEU A 14 -3.70 -7.44 10.66
CA LEU A 14 -2.39 -6.79 10.59
C LEU A 14 -1.30 -7.72 10.06
N GLY A 15 -1.38 -9.02 10.35
CA GLY A 15 -0.40 -10.02 9.91
C GLY A 15 -0.41 -10.20 8.39
N SER A 16 -1.60 -10.44 7.81
CA SER A 16 -1.76 -10.57 6.36
C SER A 16 -1.31 -9.31 5.62
N PHE A 17 -1.68 -8.14 6.13
CA PHE A 17 -1.26 -6.85 5.58
C PHE A 17 0.27 -6.69 5.65
N SER A 18 0.88 -6.95 6.81
CA SER A 18 2.32 -6.76 7.00
C SER A 18 3.16 -7.70 6.12
N SER A 19 2.74 -8.96 5.96
CA SER A 19 3.43 -9.91 5.07
C SER A 19 3.41 -9.43 3.63
N ARG A 20 2.22 -9.14 3.08
CA ARG A 20 2.08 -8.70 1.69
C ARG A 20 2.74 -7.35 1.42
N PHE A 21 2.62 -6.42 2.36
CA PHE A 21 3.31 -5.14 2.27
C PHE A 21 4.83 -5.33 2.21
N THR A 22 5.38 -6.19 3.08
CA THR A 22 6.83 -6.44 3.13
C THR A 22 7.31 -7.15 1.86
N GLU A 23 6.55 -8.11 1.32
CA GLU A 23 6.83 -8.77 0.04
C GLU A 23 6.93 -7.77 -1.12
N LEU A 24 6.02 -6.79 -1.17
CA LEU A 24 5.96 -5.81 -2.28
C LEU A 24 6.91 -4.62 -2.11
N VAL A 25 7.08 -4.11 -0.89
CA VAL A 25 7.82 -2.87 -0.59
C VAL A 25 9.24 -3.15 -0.10
N GLY A 26 9.53 -4.38 0.34
CA GLY A 26 10.85 -4.79 0.83
C GLY A 26 11.14 -4.41 2.29
N GLU A 27 10.17 -3.84 3.01
CA GLU A 27 10.29 -3.51 4.43
C GLU A 27 8.94 -3.56 5.16
N SER A 28 8.98 -3.55 6.51
CA SER A 28 7.76 -3.53 7.31
C SER A 28 6.97 -2.20 7.19
N PRO A 29 5.63 -2.22 7.35
CA PRO A 29 4.80 -1.00 7.29
C PRO A 29 5.20 0.08 8.31
N SER A 30 5.60 -0.34 9.51
CA SER A 30 6.02 0.58 10.58
C SER A 30 7.33 1.27 10.23
N ALA A 31 8.29 0.53 9.65
CA ALA A 31 9.56 1.09 9.17
C ALA A 31 9.32 2.07 8.01
N TYR A 32 8.50 1.69 7.03
CA TYR A 32 8.13 2.57 5.91
C TYR A 32 7.54 3.89 6.40
N ARG A 33 6.59 3.82 7.35
CA ARG A 33 5.98 5.01 7.94
C ARG A 33 6.99 5.91 8.68
N ALA A 34 7.99 5.32 9.33
CA ALA A 34 8.99 6.07 10.08
C ALA A 34 10.01 6.80 9.20
N ARG A 35 10.10 6.46 7.91
CA ARG A 35 10.98 7.15 6.94
C ARG A 35 10.50 8.57 6.67
N SER A 36 11.44 9.41 6.23
CA SER A 36 11.09 10.72 5.68
C SER A 36 10.45 10.57 4.30
N HIS A 37 9.21 11.05 4.16
CA HIS A 37 8.49 11.13 2.88
C HIS A 37 8.54 12.53 2.27
N SER A 38 9.43 13.40 2.77
CA SER A 38 9.54 14.81 2.36
C SER A 38 9.84 14.99 0.88
N ALA A 39 10.56 14.05 0.24
CA ALA A 39 10.83 14.10 -1.20
C ALA A 39 9.55 14.04 -2.03
N ALA A 40 8.53 13.31 -1.58
CA ALA A 40 7.23 13.24 -2.25
C ALA A 40 6.40 14.52 -2.04
N ALA A 41 6.63 15.26 -0.95
CA ALA A 41 5.91 16.50 -0.64
C ALA A 41 6.25 17.67 -1.58
N VAL A 42 7.39 17.61 -2.29
CA VAL A 42 7.81 18.60 -3.29
C VAL A 42 7.14 18.33 -4.65
N ILE A 43 6.64 17.11 -4.86
CA ILE A 43 5.99 16.70 -6.10
C ILE A 43 4.53 17.16 -6.06
N PRO A 44 4.03 17.85 -7.10
CA PRO A 44 2.61 18.22 -7.16
C PRO A 44 1.69 17.00 -7.09
N ASP A 45 0.57 17.10 -6.37
CA ASP A 45 -0.40 16.01 -6.17
C ASP A 45 -0.85 15.33 -7.47
N HIS A 46 -1.03 16.12 -8.55
CA HIS A 46 -1.45 15.56 -9.83
C HIS A 46 -0.40 14.60 -10.42
N VAL A 47 0.89 14.86 -10.21
CA VAL A 47 1.99 13.99 -10.66
C VAL A 47 2.05 12.75 -9.80
N ILE A 48 1.95 12.89 -8.48
CA ILE A 48 1.86 11.74 -7.55
C ILE A 48 0.72 10.83 -7.99
N LYS A 49 -0.48 11.38 -8.17
CA LYS A 49 -1.67 10.63 -8.57
C LYS A 49 -1.49 9.88 -9.89
N VAL A 50 -0.76 10.44 -10.85
CA VAL A 50 -0.46 9.79 -12.13
C VAL A 50 0.55 8.66 -11.95
N MET A 51 1.63 8.91 -11.20
CA MET A 51 2.70 7.94 -10.98
C MET A 51 2.31 6.79 -10.06
N THR A 52 1.43 7.02 -9.10
CA THR A 52 0.96 6.01 -8.12
C THR A 52 -0.36 5.38 -8.52
N LYS A 53 -0.83 5.61 -9.76
CA LYS A 53 -2.04 4.93 -10.26
C LYS A 53 -1.87 3.42 -10.05
N PRO A 54 -2.83 2.75 -9.39
CA PRO A 54 -2.81 1.31 -9.27
C PRO A 54 -2.74 0.70 -10.67
N VAL A 55 -1.64 0.03 -10.98
CA VAL A 55 -1.55 -0.80 -12.17
C VAL A 55 -2.42 -2.02 -11.89
N ARG A 56 -3.24 -2.46 -12.85
CA ARG A 56 -3.93 -3.74 -12.74
C ARG A 56 -2.88 -4.84 -12.76
N ASN A 57 -2.40 -5.20 -11.59
CA ASN A 57 -1.59 -6.38 -11.37
C ASN A 57 -2.60 -7.52 -11.20
N GLU A 58 -2.57 -8.53 -12.07
CA GLU A 58 -3.49 -9.69 -12.01
C GLU A 58 -3.27 -10.61 -10.79
N GLU A 59 -2.59 -10.09 -9.76
CA GLU A 59 -2.26 -10.78 -8.52
C GLU A 59 -3.49 -10.99 -7.61
N ALA A 60 -4.57 -10.26 -7.85
CA ALA A 60 -5.85 -10.48 -7.18
C ALA A 60 -6.77 -11.36 -8.06
N PRO A 61 -6.98 -12.65 -7.73
CA PRO A 61 -7.94 -13.46 -8.46
C PRO A 61 -9.33 -12.84 -8.34
N ALA A 62 -10.02 -12.70 -9.48
CA ALA A 62 -11.38 -12.16 -9.51
C ALA A 62 -12.26 -12.97 -8.55
N PRO A 63 -13.06 -12.31 -7.68
CA PRO A 63 -13.95 -13.04 -6.79
C PRO A 63 -14.88 -13.91 -7.62
N HIS A 64 -14.82 -15.22 -7.39
CA HIS A 64 -15.67 -16.19 -8.04
C HIS A 64 -17.11 -15.89 -7.63
N ARG A 65 -17.85 -15.25 -8.54
CA ARG A 65 -19.26 -14.95 -8.34
C ARG A 65 -20.04 -16.18 -8.78
N SER A 66 -20.47 -16.98 -7.81
CA SER A 66 -21.53 -17.98 -7.98
C SER A 66 -22.86 -17.31 -8.34
#